data_AF-A0A7K1LTF8-F1
#
_entry.id   AF-A0A7K1LTF8-F1
#
_cell.length_a   1.000
_cell.length_b   1.000
_cell.length_c   1.000
_cell.angle_alpha   90.00
_cell.angle_beta   90.00
_cell.angle_gamma   90.00
#
_symmetry.space_group_name_H-M   'P 1'
#
loop_
_entity.id
_entity.type
_entity.pdbx_description
1 polymer ?
#
loop_
_entity_poly.entity_id
_entity_poly.type
_entity_poly.pdbx_seq_one_letter_code
_entity_poly.pdbx_strand_id
1 'polypeptide(L)'
;FERDDTLLNNAGGRINGGSLLLKGASLDNSDGQLISQGRLDAILGGALVNTGAARLASGGDLLLRSASVDNRGGKLVSQGLLEISAGSLDNSASGTLASQADMSLRLGGGALRNQQDGLIFSQAGALEVQ
;
A
#
# COMPACT_ATOMS: atom_id res chain seq x y z
N PHE A 1 18.30 6.87 15.21
CA PHE A 1 17.27 6.64 14.19
C PHE A 1 17.55 7.59 13.06
N GLU A 2 18.26 7.13 12.03
CA GLU A 2 18.38 7.89 10.78
C GLU A 2 16.96 7.97 10.19
N ARG A 3 16.47 9.19 9.98
CA ARG A 3 15.30 9.39 9.12
C ARG A 3 15.84 9.30 7.70
N ASP A 4 15.49 8.21 7.01
CA ASP A 4 15.75 8.13 5.57
C ASP A 4 14.87 9.19 4.90
N ASP A 5 15.41 10.40 4.70
CA ASP A 5 14.70 11.53 4.08
C ASP A 5 14.51 11.36 2.55
N THR A 6 14.77 10.15 2.04
CA THR A 6 14.75 9.84 0.62
C THR A 6 13.32 9.66 0.12
N LEU A 7 12.93 10.45 -0.89
CA LEU A 7 11.73 10.19 -1.68
C LEU A 7 12.04 9.08 -2.71
N LEU A 8 11.28 7.99 -2.63
CA LEU A 8 11.33 6.92 -3.62
C LEU A 8 10.36 7.26 -4.75
N ASN A 9 10.87 7.40 -5.98
CA ASN A 9 10.05 7.72 -7.15
C ASN A 9 10.00 6.54 -8.12
N ASN A 10 8.80 6.00 -8.33
CA ASN A 10 8.46 5.01 -9.33
C ASN A 10 7.23 5.46 -10.15
N ALA A 11 6.97 6.77 -10.27
CA ALA A 11 5.88 7.30 -11.05
C ALA A 11 6.04 6.93 -12.53
N GLY A 12 5.03 6.27 -13.12
CA GLY A 12 5.09 5.68 -14.47
C GLY A 12 6.14 4.58 -14.65
N GLY A 13 6.87 4.24 -13.58
CA GLY A 13 8.00 3.33 -13.58
C GLY A 13 7.62 1.88 -13.37
N ARG A 14 8.63 1.01 -13.38
CA ARG A 14 8.48 -0.42 -13.08
C ARG A 14 9.61 -0.90 -12.19
N ILE A 15 9.26 -1.37 -11.00
CA ILE A 15 10.16 -2.06 -10.07
C ILE A 15 9.66 -3.49 -9.94
N ASN A 16 10.56 -4.45 -10.17
CA ASN A 16 10.30 -5.87 -9.99
C ASN A 16 11.44 -6.46 -9.16
N GLY A 17 11.11 -7.24 -8.13
CA GLY A 17 12.12 -7.90 -7.30
C GLY A 17 11.60 -9.17 -6.66
N GLY A 18 12.50 -9.91 -6.00
CA GLY A 18 12.17 -11.09 -5.18
C GLY A 18 11.35 -10.68 -3.96
N SER A 19 11.99 -10.58 -2.81
CA SER A 19 11.45 -9.82 -1.68
C SER A 19 12.00 -8.40 -1.70
N LEU A 20 11.18 -7.42 -1.32
CA LEU A 20 11.53 -6.01 -1.35
C LEU A 20 11.40 -5.40 0.05
N LEU A 21 12.40 -4.62 0.44
CA LEU A 21 12.37 -3.74 1.60
C LEU A 21 12.55 -2.31 1.12
N LEU A 22 11.53 -1.48 1.33
CA LEU A 22 11.53 -0.08 0.96
C LEU A 22 11.57 0.76 2.24
N LYS A 23 12.57 1.63 2.36
CA LYS A 23 12.69 2.61 3.44
C LYS A 23 12.89 3.99 2.83
N GLY A 24 12.15 4.97 3.33
CA GLY A 24 12.25 6.33 2.83
C GLY A 24 11.25 7.29 3.48
N ALA A 25 11.32 8.55 3.08
CA ALA A 25 10.39 9.58 3.52
C ALA A 25 9.03 9.40 2.87
N SER A 26 8.99 9.03 1.59
CA SER A 26 7.75 8.78 0.86
C SER A 26 8.02 7.87 -0.33
N LEU A 27 6.95 7.29 -0.86
CA LEU A 27 6.96 6.54 -2.11
C LEU A 27 5.89 7.11 -3.04
N ASP A 28 6.32 7.56 -4.22
CA ASP A 28 5.44 7.87 -5.35
C ASP A 28 5.46 6.71 -6.33
N ASN A 29 4.33 6.02 -6.47
CA ASN A 29 4.09 4.94 -7.42
C ASN A 29 2.94 5.31 -8.39
N SER A 30 2.65 6.60 -8.58
CA SER A 30 1.56 7.08 -9.45
C SER A 30 1.72 6.56 -10.87
N ASP A 31 0.68 5.93 -11.43
CA ASP A 31 0.73 5.23 -12.74
C ASP A 31 1.87 4.20 -12.89
N GLY A 32 2.52 3.84 -11.79
CA GLY A 32 3.69 2.97 -11.73
C GLY A 32 3.34 1.53 -11.36
N GLN A 33 4.33 0.64 -11.51
CA GLN A 33 4.22 -0.76 -11.09
C GLN A 33 5.35 -1.12 -10.14
N LEU A 34 5.01 -1.59 -8.94
CA LEU A 34 5.94 -2.14 -7.97
C LEU A 34 5.50 -3.55 -7.61
N ILE A 35 6.28 -4.55 -8.03
CA ILE A 35 5.93 -5.95 -7.87
C ILE A 35 7.04 -6.67 -7.13
N SER A 36 6.72 -7.16 -5.93
CA SER A 36 7.54 -8.10 -5.17
C SER A 36 7.04 -9.52 -5.46
N GLN A 37 7.91 -10.45 -5.86
CA GLN A 37 7.56 -11.86 -6.03
C GLN A 37 7.36 -12.59 -4.69
N GLY A 38 7.94 -12.07 -3.61
CA GLY A 38 7.76 -12.54 -2.23
C GLY A 38 7.21 -11.43 -1.33
N ARG A 39 7.63 -11.42 -0.06
CA ARG A 39 7.26 -10.38 0.91
C ARG A 39 7.71 -8.98 0.49
N LEU A 40 6.83 -8.00 0.67
CA LEU A 40 7.11 -6.58 0.54
C LEU A 40 6.94 -5.89 1.90
N ASP A 41 8.03 -5.34 2.42
CA ASP A 41 8.03 -4.47 3.61
C ASP A 41 8.29 -3.03 3.16
N ALA A 42 7.32 -2.13 3.38
CA ALA A 42 7.45 -0.70 3.08
C ALA A 42 7.34 0.12 4.37
N ILE A 43 8.42 0.80 4.74
CA ILE A 43 8.52 1.63 5.95
C ILE A 43 8.78 3.06 5.52
N LEU A 44 7.71 3.85 5.50
CA LEU A 44 7.72 5.23 5.03
C LEU A 44 7.49 6.19 6.20
N GLY A 45 8.30 7.24 6.28
CA GLY A 45 8.10 8.32 7.28
C GLY A 45 6.90 9.21 6.97
N GLY A 46 6.48 9.25 5.70
CA GLY A 46 5.47 10.13 5.11
C GLY A 46 4.50 9.34 4.23
N ALA A 47 4.10 9.91 3.09
CA ALA A 47 3.02 9.36 2.27
C ALA A 47 3.47 8.20 1.37
N LEU A 48 2.56 7.24 1.16
CA LEU A 48 2.51 6.42 -0.04
C LEU A 48 1.49 7.02 -1.02
N VAL A 49 1.92 7.34 -2.23
CA VAL A 49 1.05 7.72 -3.35
C VAL A 49 1.03 6.56 -4.35
N ASN A 50 -0.11 5.90 -4.49
CA ASN A 50 -0.35 4.77 -5.38
C ASN A 50 -1.63 5.02 -6.18
N THR A 51 -1.63 6.04 -7.04
CA THR A 51 -2.83 6.55 -7.71
C THR A 51 -2.84 6.32 -9.22
N GLY A 52 -4.01 6.42 -9.85
CA GLY A 52 -4.17 6.26 -11.30
C GLY A 52 -4.07 4.79 -11.71
N ALA A 53 -3.32 4.47 -12.77
CA ALA A 53 -3.11 3.08 -13.19
C ALA A 53 -2.10 2.31 -12.30
N ALA A 54 -1.76 2.86 -11.13
CA ALA A 54 -0.76 2.34 -10.24
C ALA A 54 -1.08 0.95 -9.69
N ARG A 55 -0.05 0.13 -9.56
CA ARG A 55 -0.14 -1.18 -8.90
C ARG A 55 1.09 -1.39 -8.01
N LEU A 56 0.85 -1.66 -6.74
CA LEU A 56 1.85 -2.16 -5.81
C LEU A 56 1.37 -3.52 -5.28
N ALA A 57 2.16 -4.57 -5.53
CA ALA A 57 1.74 -5.94 -5.28
C ALA A 57 2.86 -6.81 -4.69
N SER A 58 2.49 -7.77 -3.85
CA SER A 58 3.38 -8.80 -3.31
C SER A 58 2.87 -10.21 -3.63
N GLY A 59 3.80 -11.12 -3.92
CA GLY A 59 3.54 -12.56 -4.03
C GLY A 59 3.55 -13.28 -2.67
N GLY A 60 3.99 -12.61 -1.60
CA GLY A 60 3.79 -13.00 -0.20
C GLY A 60 3.09 -11.88 0.57
N ASP A 61 3.43 -11.69 1.84
CA ASP A 61 2.85 -10.63 2.66
C ASP A 61 3.24 -9.22 2.16
N LEU A 62 2.33 -8.27 2.39
CA LEU A 62 2.55 -6.84 2.17
C LEU A 62 2.37 -6.14 3.51
N LEU A 63 3.48 -5.65 4.09
CA LEU A 63 3.45 -4.86 5.31
C LEU A 63 3.82 -3.42 4.99
N LEU A 64 2.87 -2.51 5.19
CA LEU A 64 3.02 -1.10 4.90
C LEU A 64 2.88 -0.28 6.18
N ARG A 65 3.90 0.54 6.47
CA ARG A 65 3.84 1.57 7.50
C ARG A 65 4.09 2.92 6.85
N SER A 66 3.17 3.86 7.00
CA SER A 66 3.29 5.21 6.42
C SER A 66 2.57 6.25 7.27
N ALA A 67 2.78 7.54 7.00
CA ALA A 67 1.95 8.59 7.60
C ALA A 67 0.56 8.65 6.96
N SER A 68 0.48 8.41 5.65
CA SER A 68 -0.77 8.34 4.89
C SER A 68 -0.64 7.41 3.69
N VAL A 69 -1.78 6.94 3.20
CA VAL A 69 -1.88 6.17 1.97
C VAL A 69 -2.94 6.79 1.07
N ASP A 70 -2.53 7.19 -0.13
CA ASP A 70 -3.41 7.59 -1.23
C ASP A 70 -3.39 6.49 -2.29
N ASN A 71 -4.45 5.69 -2.34
CA ASN A 71 -4.66 4.59 -3.28
C ASN A 71 -5.79 4.90 -4.27
N ARG A 72 -6.05 6.18 -4.56
CA ARG A 72 -7.15 6.57 -5.45
C ARG A 72 -6.97 6.06 -6.87
N GLY A 73 -7.86 5.20 -7.33
CA GLY A 73 -7.80 4.52 -8.64
C GLY A 73 -6.72 3.44 -8.77
N GLY A 74 -5.78 3.39 -7.82
CA GLY A 74 -4.70 2.42 -7.82
C GLY A 74 -5.05 1.10 -7.13
N LYS A 75 -4.06 0.21 -7.09
CA LYS A 75 -4.21 -1.14 -6.53
C LYS A 75 -3.09 -1.47 -5.56
N LEU A 76 -3.47 -1.88 -4.35
CA LEU A 76 -2.59 -2.53 -3.37
C LEU A 76 -3.06 -3.97 -3.18
N VAL A 77 -2.20 -4.93 -3.53
CA VAL A 77 -2.59 -6.35 -3.61
C VAL A 77 -1.55 -7.23 -2.91
N SER A 78 -2.00 -8.05 -1.97
CA SER A 78 -1.18 -9.07 -1.32
C SER A 78 -1.69 -10.47 -1.66
N GLN A 79 -0.77 -11.37 -2.03
CA GLN A 79 -1.07 -12.81 -2.11
C GLN A 79 -0.99 -13.51 -0.74
N GLY A 80 -0.46 -12.83 0.29
CA GLY A 80 -0.48 -13.27 1.68
C GLY A 80 -1.31 -12.33 2.54
N LEU A 81 -0.81 -12.02 3.73
CA LEU A 81 -1.36 -10.98 4.61
C LEU A 81 -1.21 -9.60 3.97
N LEU A 82 -2.24 -8.76 4.09
CA LEU A 82 -2.12 -7.31 3.87
C LEU A 82 -2.22 -6.58 5.21
N GLU A 83 -1.14 -5.95 5.65
CA GLU A 83 -1.14 -5.10 6.83
C GLU A 83 -0.80 -3.66 6.44
N ILE A 84 -1.66 -2.72 6.80
CA ILE A 84 -1.44 -1.29 6.61
C ILE A 84 -1.56 -0.59 7.96
N SER A 85 -0.47 0.04 8.39
CA SER A 85 -0.45 0.96 9.52
C SER A 85 -0.20 2.38 8.99
N ALA A 86 -1.23 3.22 9.03
CA ALA A 86 -1.19 4.57 8.48
C ALA A 86 -1.92 5.57 9.38
N GLY A 87 -1.64 6.87 9.25
CA GLY A 87 -2.47 7.89 9.90
C GLY A 87 -3.85 8.00 9.25
N SER A 88 -3.90 7.98 7.92
CA SER A 88 -5.12 8.00 7.11
C SER A 88 -4.96 7.15 5.85
N LEU A 89 -6.09 6.74 5.27
CA LEU A 89 -6.15 5.89 4.09
C LEU A 89 -7.27 6.36 3.15
N ASP A 90 -6.90 6.77 1.94
CA ASP A 90 -7.84 7.09 0.86
C ASP A 90 -7.78 6.01 -0.22
N ASN A 91 -8.80 5.18 -0.28
CA ASN A 91 -9.02 4.12 -1.26
C ASN A 91 -10.20 4.46 -2.19
N SER A 92 -10.47 5.75 -2.43
CA SER A 92 -11.59 6.17 -3.27
C SER A 92 -11.30 6.10 -4.78
N ALA A 93 -12.24 6.55 -5.61
CA ALA A 93 -12.09 6.67 -7.06
C ALA A 93 -11.64 5.36 -7.74
N SER A 94 -12.33 4.26 -7.46
CA SER A 94 -12.03 2.90 -7.92
C SER A 94 -10.70 2.32 -7.38
N GLY A 95 -10.20 2.85 -6.26
CA GLY A 95 -9.09 2.28 -5.52
C GLY A 95 -9.39 0.86 -5.03
N THR A 96 -8.39 -0.01 -5.01
CA THR A 96 -8.54 -1.39 -4.53
C THR A 96 -7.47 -1.76 -3.51
N LEU A 97 -7.90 -2.22 -2.34
CA LEU A 97 -7.10 -3.01 -1.40
C LEU A 97 -7.57 -4.46 -1.45
N ALA A 98 -6.66 -5.38 -1.78
CA ALA A 98 -6.98 -6.80 -1.85
C ALA A 98 -5.96 -7.65 -1.11
N SER A 99 -6.44 -8.61 -0.33
CA SER A 99 -5.64 -9.63 0.33
C SER A 99 -6.17 -11.01 -0.01
N GLN A 100 -5.28 -11.97 -0.27
CA GLN A 100 -5.69 -13.37 -0.38
C GLN A 100 -5.88 -14.04 0.99
N ALA A 101 -5.19 -13.54 2.03
CA ALA A 101 -5.34 -14.01 3.41
C ALA A 101 -6.04 -12.94 4.26
N ASP A 102 -5.60 -12.75 5.51
CA ASP A 102 -6.12 -11.70 6.38
C ASP A 102 -5.76 -10.30 5.87
N MET A 103 -6.55 -9.31 6.29
CA MET A 103 -6.27 -7.91 6.10
C MET A 103 -6.41 -7.16 7.43
N SER A 104 -5.39 -6.39 7.80
CA SER A 104 -5.39 -5.54 8.99
C SER A 104 -5.10 -4.09 8.61
N LEU A 105 -6.05 -3.20 8.87
CA LEU A 105 -5.92 -1.76 8.67
C LEU A 105 -5.88 -1.09 10.05
N ARG A 106 -4.73 -0.55 10.44
CA ARG A 106 -4.55 0.18 11.70
C ARG A 106 -4.38 1.66 11.41
N LEU A 107 -5.36 2.47 11.78
CA LEU A 107 -5.40 3.89 11.46
C LEU A 107 -5.11 4.76 12.69
N GLY A 108 -4.21 5.72 12.56
CA GLY A 108 -3.77 6.62 13.64
C GLY A 108 -4.79 7.70 14.04
N GLY A 109 -6.09 7.45 13.88
CA GLY A 109 -7.18 8.40 14.13
C GLY A 109 -7.59 9.27 12.94
N GLY A 110 -6.96 9.11 11.77
CA GLY A 110 -7.41 9.72 10.53
C GLY A 110 -8.53 8.93 9.85
N ALA A 111 -9.11 9.50 8.79
CA ALA A 111 -10.23 8.89 8.09
C ALA A 111 -9.80 7.71 7.19
N LEU A 112 -10.63 6.67 7.17
CA LEU A 112 -10.71 5.71 6.08
C LEU A 112 -11.72 6.21 5.05
N ARG A 113 -11.27 6.49 3.83
CA ARG A 113 -12.13 6.87 2.70
C ARG A 113 -12.18 5.73 1.70
N ASN A 114 -13.35 5.12 1.53
CA ASN A 114 -13.59 4.03 0.59
C ASN A 114 -14.88 4.27 -0.21
N GLN A 115 -14.94 5.44 -0.85
CA GLN A 115 -16.09 5.88 -1.66
C GLN A 115 -15.77 5.89 -3.17
N GLN A 116 -16.72 6.26 -4.02
CA GLN A 116 -16.53 6.35 -5.48
C GLN A 116 -15.96 5.04 -6.05
N ASP A 117 -16.67 3.94 -5.81
CA ASP A 117 -16.29 2.58 -6.24
C ASP A 117 -14.99 2.04 -5.62
N GLY A 118 -14.54 2.60 -4.49
CA GLY A 118 -13.47 2.04 -3.67
C GLY A 118 -13.81 0.64 -3.14
N LEU A 119 -12.85 -0.28 -3.23
CA LEU A 119 -13.00 -1.68 -2.80
C LEU A 119 -11.91 -2.06 -1.78
N ILE A 120 -12.33 -2.62 -0.65
CA ILE A 120 -11.46 -3.22 0.36
C ILE A 120 -11.96 -4.65 0.60
N PHE A 121 -11.11 -5.64 0.35
CA PHE A 121 -11.55 -7.04 0.37
C PHE A 121 -10.43 -8.02 0.76
N SER A 122 -10.76 -8.95 1.66
CA SER A 122 -9.96 -10.15 1.98
C SER A 122 -10.65 -11.40 1.45
N GLN A 123 -9.92 -12.27 0.74
CA GLN A 123 -10.49 -13.43 0.05
C GLN A 123 -10.74 -14.64 0.96
N ALA A 124 -9.75 -15.00 1.78
CA ALA A 124 -9.80 -16.20 2.62
C ALA A 124 -9.57 -15.91 4.12
N GLY A 125 -9.44 -14.63 4.49
CA GLY A 125 -9.14 -14.19 5.84
C GLY A 125 -10.07 -13.09 6.36
N ALA A 126 -9.91 -12.74 7.62
CA ALA A 126 -10.64 -11.65 8.26
C ALA A 126 -10.19 -10.29 7.74
N LEU A 127 -11.11 -9.33 7.70
CA LEU A 127 -10.81 -7.92 7.54
C LEU A 127 -11.00 -7.23 8.88
N GLU A 128 -9.91 -6.74 9.45
CA GLU A 128 -9.90 -5.95 10.68
C GLU A 128 -9.58 -4.49 10.37
N VAL A 129 -10.35 -3.57 10.95
CA VAL A 129 -10.12 -2.12 10.89
C VAL A 129 -10.08 -1.60 12.32
N GLN A 130 -8.97 -0.97 12.70
CA GLN A 130 -8.66 -0.49 14.05
C GLN A 130 -8.35 1.00 14.04
#